data_AF-A0A7C9DBE3-F1
#
_entry.id   AF-A0A7C9DBE3-F1
#
_cell.length_a   1.000
_cell.length_b   1.000
_cell.length_c   1.000
_cell.angle_alpha   90.00
_cell.angle_beta   90.00
_cell.angle_gamma   90.00
#
_symmetry.space_group_name_H-M   'P 1'
#
loop_
_entity.id
_entity.type
_entity.pdbx_description
1 polymer ?
#
loop_
_entity_poly.entity_id
_entity_poly.type
_entity_poly.pdbx_seq_one_letter_code
_entity_poly.pdbx_strand_id
1 'polypeptide(L)'
;MKVYQVLGDLQLEFDEWHANFTAGSYHRELDLDTATVTVRYTVGDVEFTREHFASNPDQVIVTKISASKPASLFFNATLDSRLQYHSSINGKNQIIMEGSCPGKRNQADDHQGIKFSAVLDLQIGGEHGVAHNLDAQNFRVENADWAVILLVASSSFAGPFTKPSDSGKNPTSEALTMINTVK
;
A
#
# COMPACT_ATOMS: atom_id res chain seq x y z
N MET A 1 16.07 -18.75 -16.70
CA MET A 1 15.34 -19.10 -15.47
C MET A 1 14.45 -17.93 -15.13
N LYS A 2 13.14 -18.15 -14.96
CA LYS A 2 12.20 -17.14 -14.45
C LYS A 2 12.34 -17.12 -12.93
N VAL A 3 12.31 -15.94 -12.31
CA VAL A 3 12.48 -15.77 -10.86
C VAL A 3 11.30 -14.99 -10.30
N TYR A 4 10.99 -15.22 -9.03
CA TYR A 4 10.05 -14.39 -8.30
C TYR A 4 10.57 -12.94 -8.26
N GLN A 5 9.66 -11.98 -8.44
CA GLN A 5 9.96 -10.55 -8.41
C GLN A 5 9.20 -9.90 -7.25
N VAL A 6 9.84 -8.92 -6.61
CA VAL A 6 9.19 -8.09 -5.59
C VAL A 6 8.36 -7.04 -6.32
N LEU A 7 7.07 -6.93 -5.96
CA LEU A 7 6.16 -5.96 -6.56
C LEU A 7 6.61 -4.52 -6.27
N GLY A 8 6.95 -4.23 -5.03
CA GLY A 8 7.30 -2.90 -4.56
C GLY A 8 7.18 -2.78 -3.05
N ASP A 9 7.28 -1.55 -2.56
CA ASP A 9 7.19 -1.16 -1.16
C ASP A 9 6.08 -0.10 -1.00
N LEU A 10 5.25 -0.25 0.04
CA LEU A 10 4.44 0.84 0.57
C LEU A 10 5.20 1.47 1.73
N GLN A 11 5.72 2.66 1.51
CA GLN A 11 6.51 3.41 2.49
C GLN A 11 5.59 4.33 3.28
N LEU A 12 5.64 4.23 4.61
CA LEU A 12 4.91 5.10 5.53
C LEU A 12 5.92 5.95 6.30
N GLU A 13 6.02 7.22 5.95
CA GLU A 13 6.94 8.17 6.54
C GLU A 13 6.21 9.04 7.55
N PHE A 14 6.67 8.99 8.79
CA PHE A 14 6.19 9.84 9.88
C PHE A 14 7.27 10.88 10.16
N ASP A 15 6.86 12.06 10.63
CA ASP A 15 7.78 13.15 10.94
C ASP A 15 8.83 12.75 11.99
N GLU A 16 9.97 13.43 11.98
CA GLU A 16 11.12 13.11 12.85
C GLU A 16 10.79 13.13 14.35
N TRP A 17 9.77 13.88 14.79
CA TRP A 17 9.38 13.91 16.20
C TRP A 17 8.83 12.56 16.70
N HIS A 18 8.38 11.68 15.79
CA HIS A 18 8.04 10.28 16.14
C HIS A 18 9.25 9.47 16.62
N ALA A 19 10.48 9.89 16.30
CA ALA A 19 11.69 9.29 16.86
C ALA A 19 11.82 9.51 18.38
N ASN A 20 11.14 10.52 18.92
CA ASN A 20 11.09 10.83 20.36
C ASN A 20 9.94 10.11 21.09
N PHE A 21 9.64 8.87 20.69
CA PHE A 21 8.62 8.07 21.37
C PHE A 21 9.03 7.75 22.82
N THR A 22 8.03 7.59 23.69
CA THR A 22 8.23 7.29 25.11
C THR A 22 8.96 5.96 25.27
N ALA A 23 10.11 5.97 25.94
CA ALA A 23 10.90 4.76 26.17
C ALA A 23 10.05 3.67 26.85
N GLY A 24 10.10 2.46 26.29
CA GLY A 24 9.30 1.32 26.77
C GLY A 24 7.84 1.27 26.30
N SER A 25 7.35 2.29 25.59
CA SER A 25 5.98 2.25 25.01
C SER A 25 5.89 1.46 23.70
N TYR A 26 7.01 1.25 23.00
CA TYR A 26 7.02 0.56 21.72
C TYR A 26 6.74 -0.93 21.89
N HIS A 27 5.72 -1.42 21.19
CA HIS A 27 5.37 -2.83 21.09
C HIS A 27 5.06 -3.18 19.64
N ARG A 28 5.52 -4.36 19.20
CA ARG A 28 5.11 -4.94 17.90
C ARG A 28 4.87 -6.43 18.06
N GLU A 29 3.80 -6.91 17.46
CA GLU A 29 3.44 -8.32 17.49
C GLU A 29 2.80 -8.77 16.18
N LEU A 30 2.87 -10.08 15.94
CA LEU A 30 2.04 -10.80 14.98
C LEU A 30 1.21 -11.78 15.80
N ASP A 31 -0.09 -11.53 15.87
CA ASP A 31 -1.04 -12.45 16.46
C ASP A 31 -1.39 -13.53 15.43
N LEU A 32 -1.12 -14.79 15.78
CA LEU A 32 -1.35 -15.94 14.89
C LEU A 32 -2.81 -16.42 14.90
N ASP A 33 -3.59 -16.09 15.93
CA ASP A 33 -5.00 -16.44 16.01
C ASP A 33 -5.84 -15.52 15.10
N THR A 34 -5.45 -14.25 15.00
CA THR A 34 -6.13 -13.24 14.17
C THR A 34 -5.40 -12.92 12.86
N ALA A 35 -4.19 -13.45 12.65
CA ALA A 35 -3.31 -13.16 11.52
C ALA A 35 -3.06 -11.66 11.31
N THR A 36 -3.04 -10.88 12.40
CA THR A 36 -2.91 -9.42 12.39
C THR A 36 -1.57 -9.00 13.00
N VAL A 37 -0.87 -8.11 12.31
CA VAL A 37 0.31 -7.42 12.86
C VAL A 37 -0.16 -6.15 13.54
N THR A 38 0.24 -5.94 14.79
CA THR A 38 -0.05 -4.71 15.53
C THR A 38 1.25 -4.04 15.96
N VAL A 39 1.36 -2.72 15.76
CA VAL A 39 2.44 -1.89 16.28
C VAL A 39 1.84 -0.76 17.10
N ARG A 40 2.29 -0.60 18.35
CA ARG A 40 1.85 0.48 19.25
C ARG A 40 3.05 1.23 19.79
N TYR A 41 2.93 2.54 19.92
CA TYR A 41 3.94 3.39 20.55
C TYR A 41 3.32 4.73 20.96
N THR A 42 3.92 5.41 21.93
CA THR A 42 3.44 6.70 22.42
C THR A 42 4.43 7.80 22.07
N VAL A 43 3.95 8.94 21.57
CA VAL A 43 4.77 10.15 21.39
C VAL A 43 4.09 11.30 22.12
N GLY A 44 4.79 11.90 23.09
CA GLY A 44 4.16 12.84 24.03
C GLY A 44 3.04 12.15 24.82
N ASP A 45 1.81 12.60 24.64
CA ASP A 45 0.61 12.04 25.26
C ASP A 45 -0.38 11.44 24.24
N VAL A 46 0.11 11.13 23.03
CA VAL A 46 -0.64 10.45 21.97
C VAL A 46 -0.11 9.04 21.77
N GLU A 47 -1.00 8.04 21.84
CA GLU A 47 -0.70 6.67 21.45
C GLU A 47 -1.06 6.46 19.98
N PHE A 48 -0.12 5.92 19.23
CA PHE A 48 -0.30 5.52 17.84
C PHE A 48 -0.41 4.01 17.75
N THR A 49 -1.42 3.53 17.04
CA THR A 49 -1.60 2.11 16.72
C THR A 49 -1.59 1.91 15.22
N ARG A 50 -0.85 0.90 14.74
CA ARG A 50 -0.90 0.41 13.37
C ARG A 50 -1.32 -1.06 13.36
N GLU A 51 -2.26 -1.40 12.49
CA GLU A 51 -2.76 -2.75 12.31
C GLU A 51 -2.62 -3.13 10.83
N HIS A 52 -2.05 -4.31 10.55
CA HIS A 52 -1.84 -4.79 9.19
C HIS A 52 -2.32 -6.23 9.05
N PHE A 53 -3.08 -6.53 7.99
CA PHE A 53 -3.49 -7.89 7.65
C PHE A 53 -3.76 -8.03 6.16
N ALA A 54 -3.82 -9.26 5.66
CA ALA A 54 -4.20 -9.58 4.29
C ALA A 54 -5.52 -10.36 4.30
N SER A 55 -6.61 -9.71 3.87
CA SER A 55 -7.92 -10.35 3.80
C SER A 55 -8.00 -11.29 2.61
N ASN A 56 -8.16 -12.59 2.87
CA ASN A 56 -8.51 -13.55 1.84
C ASN A 56 -9.93 -13.35 1.27
N PRO A 57 -11.01 -13.17 2.07
CA PRO A 57 -12.35 -12.99 1.49
C PRO A 57 -12.47 -11.72 0.63
N ASP A 58 -11.77 -10.64 1.01
CA ASP A 58 -11.83 -9.35 0.31
C ASP A 58 -10.65 -9.12 -0.66
N GLN A 59 -9.71 -10.07 -0.75
CA GLN A 59 -8.52 -10.03 -1.63
C GLN A 59 -7.74 -8.70 -1.57
N VAL A 60 -7.52 -8.18 -0.35
CA VAL A 60 -6.90 -6.87 -0.11
C VAL A 60 -5.95 -6.93 1.07
N ILE A 61 -4.82 -6.20 0.97
CA ILE A 61 -3.96 -5.91 2.11
C ILE A 61 -4.47 -4.62 2.76
N VAL A 62 -4.72 -4.68 4.06
CA VAL A 62 -5.25 -3.55 4.84
C VAL A 62 -4.18 -3.08 5.80
N THR A 63 -3.98 -1.76 5.85
CA THR A 63 -3.19 -1.09 6.88
C THR A 63 -4.03 -0.01 7.53
N LYS A 64 -4.32 -0.14 8.82
CA LYS A 64 -5.00 0.89 9.60
C LYS A 64 -3.99 1.57 10.52
N ILE A 65 -4.09 2.89 10.62
CA ILE A 65 -3.26 3.72 11.48
C ILE A 65 -4.20 4.61 12.28
N SER A 66 -4.05 4.70 13.60
CA SER A 66 -4.89 5.55 14.45
C SER A 66 -4.09 6.24 15.53
N ALA A 67 -4.50 7.46 15.89
CA ALA A 67 -4.00 8.21 17.03
C ALA A 67 -5.05 8.24 18.15
N SER A 68 -4.62 8.20 19.42
CA SER A 68 -5.54 8.23 20.57
C SER A 68 -6.19 9.60 20.81
N LYS A 69 -5.65 10.66 20.19
CA LYS A 69 -6.19 12.02 20.24
C LYS A 69 -6.67 12.46 18.86
N PRO A 70 -7.78 13.23 18.80
CA PRO A 70 -8.24 13.78 17.54
C PRO A 70 -7.17 14.62 16.84
N ALA A 71 -7.21 14.64 15.51
CA ALA A 71 -6.37 15.43 14.63
C ALA A 71 -4.85 15.30 14.87
N SER A 72 -4.41 14.14 15.36
CA SER A 72 -3.00 13.91 15.76
C SER A 72 -2.22 13.04 14.78
N LEU A 73 -2.84 12.54 13.71
CA LEU A 73 -2.19 11.69 12.71
C LEU A 73 -1.68 12.50 11.52
N PHE A 74 -0.37 12.42 11.29
CA PHE A 74 0.34 13.01 10.16
C PHE A 74 1.34 12.00 9.60
N PHE A 75 1.30 11.72 8.30
CA PHE A 75 2.27 10.86 7.63
C PHE A 75 2.20 11.02 6.10
N ASN A 76 3.27 10.61 5.41
CA ASN A 76 3.27 10.41 3.97
C ASN A 76 3.20 8.91 3.65
N ALA A 77 2.43 8.54 2.63
CA ALA A 77 2.38 7.20 2.06
C ALA A 77 2.87 7.23 0.61
N THR A 78 3.94 6.50 0.31
CA THR A 78 4.50 6.37 -1.04
C THR A 78 4.41 4.92 -1.51
N LEU A 79 3.93 4.69 -2.73
CA LEU A 79 4.01 3.39 -3.38
C LEU A 79 5.15 3.40 -4.40
N ASP A 80 6.18 2.57 -4.18
CA ASP A 80 7.39 2.53 -5.01
C ASP A 80 7.77 1.10 -5.43
N SER A 81 8.56 0.96 -6.48
CA SER A 81 9.05 -0.33 -6.96
C SER A 81 10.44 -0.22 -7.59
N ARG A 82 11.25 -1.28 -7.44
CA ARG A 82 12.51 -1.41 -8.18
C ARG A 82 12.30 -1.89 -9.63
N LEU A 83 11.11 -2.40 -9.94
CA LEU A 83 10.74 -2.70 -11.32
C LEU A 83 10.44 -1.41 -12.06
N GLN A 84 10.46 -1.44 -13.39
CA GLN A 84 9.97 -0.29 -14.14
C GLN A 84 8.45 -0.19 -14.01
N TYR A 85 7.99 0.98 -13.56
CA TYR A 85 6.59 1.30 -13.40
C TYR A 85 6.32 2.75 -13.80
N HIS A 86 5.03 3.04 -13.94
CA HIS A 86 4.47 4.38 -13.94
C HIS A 86 3.35 4.42 -12.91
N SER A 87 3.18 5.56 -12.24
CA SER A 87 2.08 5.78 -11.30
C SER A 87 1.22 6.95 -11.73
N SER A 88 -0.07 6.87 -11.44
CA SER A 88 -1.05 7.92 -11.70
C SER A 88 -2.06 8.01 -10.56
N ILE A 89 -2.67 9.20 -10.40
CA ILE A 89 -3.77 9.41 -9.47
C ILE A 89 -5.09 9.08 -10.16
N ASN A 90 -5.94 8.31 -9.48
CA ASN A 90 -7.32 8.07 -9.88
C ASN A 90 -8.29 8.66 -8.84
N GLY A 91 -9.10 9.62 -9.25
CA GLY A 91 -10.01 10.31 -8.33
C GLY A 91 -9.27 11.12 -7.26
N LYS A 92 -9.78 11.10 -6.02
CA LYS A 92 -9.23 11.92 -4.92
C LYS A 92 -8.14 11.21 -4.13
N ASN A 93 -8.32 9.94 -3.80
CA ASN A 93 -7.49 9.25 -2.80
C ASN A 93 -6.95 7.91 -3.29
N GLN A 94 -6.81 7.72 -4.61
CA GLN A 94 -6.30 6.46 -5.16
C GLN A 94 -5.05 6.67 -6.02
N ILE A 95 -4.02 5.86 -5.77
CA ILE A 95 -2.83 5.74 -6.63
C ILE A 95 -2.95 4.42 -7.39
N ILE A 96 -2.69 4.48 -8.69
CA ILE A 96 -2.54 3.31 -9.55
C ILE A 96 -1.08 3.24 -9.98
N MET A 97 -0.39 2.18 -9.61
CA MET A 97 0.91 1.78 -10.14
C MET A 97 0.70 0.72 -11.22
N GLU A 98 1.33 0.92 -12.38
CA GLU A 98 1.33 -0.03 -13.50
C GLU A 98 2.76 -0.30 -13.95
N GLY A 99 3.08 -1.57 -14.19
CA GLY A 99 4.43 -1.92 -14.61
C GLY A 99 4.51 -3.27 -15.29
N SER A 100 5.75 -3.66 -15.62
CA SER A 100 6.04 -4.96 -16.21
C SER A 100 7.30 -5.57 -15.63
N CYS A 101 7.25 -6.88 -15.38
CA CYS A 101 8.44 -7.65 -15.07
C CYS A 101 9.34 -7.74 -16.31
N PRO A 102 10.67 -7.81 -16.12
CA PRO A 102 11.57 -8.04 -17.24
C PRO A 102 11.35 -9.43 -17.85
N GLY A 103 11.36 -9.54 -19.18
CA GLY A 103 11.21 -10.81 -19.91
C GLY A 103 12.38 -11.78 -19.65
N LYS A 104 13.56 -11.24 -19.36
CA LYS A 104 14.77 -11.99 -19.00
C LYS A 104 15.44 -11.39 -17.76
N ARG A 105 16.15 -12.25 -17.02
CA ARG A 105 16.94 -11.83 -15.85
C ARG A 105 18.01 -10.81 -16.28
N ASN A 106 18.16 -9.74 -15.49
CA ASN A 106 19.15 -8.67 -15.67
C ASN A 106 19.03 -7.87 -16.98
N GLN A 107 17.84 -7.84 -17.59
CA GLN A 107 17.52 -6.94 -18.71
C GLN A 107 16.36 -6.04 -18.29
N ALA A 108 16.69 -4.93 -17.62
CA ALA A 108 15.69 -3.99 -17.11
C ALA A 108 14.81 -3.40 -18.24
N ASP A 109 15.40 -3.20 -19.43
CA ASP A 109 14.71 -2.62 -20.60
C ASP A 109 13.84 -3.63 -21.39
N ASP A 110 13.73 -4.89 -20.94
CA ASP A 110 12.92 -5.92 -21.61
C ASP A 110 11.50 -6.02 -21.01
N HIS A 111 10.56 -5.20 -21.48
CA HIS A 111 9.18 -5.13 -20.97
C HIS A 111 8.23 -6.24 -21.48
N GLN A 112 8.77 -7.36 -21.98
CA GLN A 112 7.95 -8.44 -22.53
C GLN A 112 7.46 -9.45 -21.47
N GLY A 113 7.71 -9.18 -20.18
CA GLY A 113 7.29 -10.05 -19.09
C GLY A 113 5.84 -9.85 -18.65
N ILE A 114 5.51 -10.43 -17.50
CA ILE A 114 4.18 -10.29 -16.88
C ILE A 114 3.95 -8.84 -16.49
N LYS A 115 2.81 -8.28 -16.89
CA LYS A 115 2.36 -6.95 -16.45
C LYS A 115 1.78 -7.07 -15.05
N PHE A 116 1.92 -6.02 -14.25
CA PHE A 116 1.33 -5.94 -12.92
C PHE A 116 0.66 -4.59 -12.72
N SER A 117 -0.29 -4.55 -11.81
CA SER A 117 -0.82 -3.31 -11.27
C SER A 117 -0.97 -3.43 -9.75
N ALA A 118 -0.74 -2.32 -9.06
CA ALA A 118 -1.06 -2.16 -7.65
C ALA A 118 -1.89 -0.90 -7.49
N VAL A 119 -3.02 -1.02 -6.80
CA VAL A 119 -3.95 0.08 -6.53
C VAL A 119 -3.98 0.30 -5.03
N LEU A 120 -3.63 1.52 -4.62
CA LEU A 120 -3.68 1.98 -3.25
C LEU A 120 -4.86 2.94 -3.10
N ASP A 121 -5.80 2.64 -2.21
CA ASP A 121 -6.91 3.53 -1.83
C ASP A 121 -6.71 3.99 -0.38
N LEU A 122 -6.84 5.31 -0.16
CA LEU A 122 -6.63 5.95 1.13
C LEU A 122 -7.94 6.52 1.68
N GLN A 123 -8.31 6.06 2.86
CA GLN A 123 -9.45 6.54 3.62
C GLN A 123 -8.96 7.16 4.92
N ILE A 124 -9.53 8.29 5.30
CA ILE A 124 -9.19 8.99 6.54
C ILE A 124 -10.46 9.37 7.28
N GLY A 125 -10.34 9.53 8.60
CA GLY A 125 -11.41 10.09 9.43
C GLY A 125 -10.91 11.10 10.44
N GLY A 126 -11.86 11.80 11.05
CA GLY A 126 -11.63 12.96 11.91
C GLY A 126 -12.21 14.24 11.29
N GLU A 127 -12.68 15.15 12.12
CA GLU A 127 -13.38 16.39 11.67
C GLU A 127 -12.48 17.29 10.80
N HIS A 128 -11.17 17.26 11.06
CA HIS A 128 -10.19 18.12 10.41
C HIS A 128 -9.22 17.35 9.50
N GLY A 129 -9.45 16.06 9.28
CA GLY A 129 -8.55 15.21 8.49
C GLY A 129 -8.52 15.62 7.02
N VAL A 130 -7.31 15.76 6.47
CA VAL A 130 -7.10 16.07 5.05
C VAL A 130 -6.08 15.11 4.44
N ALA A 131 -6.35 14.65 3.23
CA ALA A 131 -5.40 13.92 2.38
C ALA A 131 -5.04 14.80 1.18
N HIS A 132 -3.75 14.96 0.94
CA HIS A 132 -3.18 15.70 -0.19
C HIS A 132 -2.43 14.74 -1.11
N ASN A 133 -2.59 14.94 -2.41
CA ASN A 133 -1.80 14.24 -3.42
C ASN A 133 -0.60 15.11 -3.69
N LEU A 134 0.58 14.69 -3.24
CA LEU A 134 1.81 15.47 -3.45
C LEU A 134 2.30 15.31 -4.90
N ASP A 135 2.20 14.08 -5.41
CA ASP A 135 2.53 13.71 -6.78
C ASP A 135 1.72 12.48 -7.21
N ALA A 136 2.17 11.75 -8.23
CA ALA A 136 1.49 10.58 -8.76
C ALA A 136 1.72 9.28 -7.98
N GLN A 137 2.55 9.30 -6.94
CA GLN A 137 2.98 8.14 -6.16
C GLN A 137 2.89 8.34 -4.64
N ASN A 138 2.56 9.54 -4.18
CA ASN A 138 2.57 9.92 -2.76
C ASN A 138 1.28 10.63 -2.31
N PHE A 139 0.75 10.17 -1.17
CA PHE A 139 -0.23 10.89 -0.37
C PHE A 139 0.39 11.46 0.90
N ARG A 140 -0.07 12.64 1.30
CA ARG A 140 0.18 13.22 2.62
C ARG A 140 -1.12 13.31 3.40
N VAL A 141 -1.15 12.73 4.59
CA VAL A 141 -2.27 12.80 5.54
C VAL A 141 -1.93 13.80 6.63
N GLU A 142 -2.88 14.66 6.97
CA GLU A 142 -2.76 15.65 8.04
C GLU A 142 -4.02 15.72 8.89
N ASN A 143 -3.85 16.03 10.18
CA ASN A 143 -4.94 16.31 11.11
C ASN A 143 -6.03 15.22 11.15
N ALA A 144 -5.67 13.97 10.87
CA ALA A 144 -6.60 12.84 10.92
C ALA A 144 -6.62 12.22 12.33
N ASP A 145 -7.71 11.52 12.64
CA ASP A 145 -7.82 10.65 13.81
C ASP A 145 -7.32 9.24 13.47
N TRP A 146 -7.61 8.81 12.25
CA TRP A 146 -7.21 7.52 11.70
C TRP A 146 -7.10 7.57 10.18
N ALA A 147 -6.35 6.62 9.64
CA ALA A 147 -6.27 6.33 8.21
C ALA A 147 -6.38 4.81 7.98
N VAL A 148 -7.07 4.41 6.91
CA VAL A 148 -7.09 3.05 6.38
C VAL A 148 -6.56 3.10 4.96
N ILE A 149 -5.53 2.29 4.71
CA ILE A 149 -4.94 2.09 3.40
C ILE A 149 -5.32 0.70 2.93
N LEU A 150 -5.98 0.64 1.79
CA LEU A 150 -6.30 -0.59 1.08
C LEU A 150 -5.32 -0.74 -0.08
N LEU A 151 -4.66 -1.89 -0.18
CA LEU A 151 -3.73 -2.21 -1.26
C LEU A 151 -4.16 -3.49 -1.95
N VAL A 152 -4.52 -3.38 -3.23
CA VAL A 152 -4.84 -4.51 -4.10
C VAL A 152 -3.78 -4.60 -5.20
N ALA A 153 -3.34 -5.81 -5.51
CA ALA A 153 -2.42 -6.05 -6.62
C ALA A 153 -2.91 -7.20 -7.52
N SER A 154 -2.60 -7.10 -8.79
CA SER A 154 -2.96 -8.09 -9.81
C SER A 154 -1.87 -8.20 -10.86
N SER A 155 -1.94 -9.24 -11.70
CA SER A 155 -0.98 -9.44 -12.78
C SER A 155 -1.63 -10.02 -14.02
N SER A 156 -0.95 -9.87 -15.17
CA SER A 156 -1.42 -10.45 -16.42
C SER A 156 -1.14 -11.95 -16.52
N PHE A 157 -0.81 -12.62 -15.40
CA PHE A 157 -0.58 -14.06 -15.39
C PHE A 157 -1.89 -14.81 -15.70
N ALA A 158 -1.90 -15.44 -16.87
CA ALA A 158 -3.01 -16.24 -17.39
C ALA A 158 -2.74 -17.76 -17.32
N GLY A 159 -1.82 -18.17 -16.45
CA GLY A 159 -1.45 -19.58 -16.26
C GLY A 159 -0.06 -19.94 -16.81
N PRO A 160 0.44 -21.13 -16.47
CA PRO A 160 1.82 -21.53 -16.74
C PRO A 160 2.11 -21.80 -18.23
N PHE A 161 1.08 -22.05 -19.05
CA PHE A 161 1.21 -22.39 -20.47
C PHE A 161 0.94 -21.20 -21.41
N THR A 162 0.62 -20.02 -20.86
CA THR A 162 0.38 -18.80 -21.62
C THR A 162 1.62 -17.93 -21.60
N LYS A 163 2.08 -17.46 -22.76
CA LYS A 163 3.17 -16.49 -22.80
C LYS A 163 2.66 -15.14 -22.25
N PRO A 164 3.48 -14.36 -21.54
CA PRO A 164 3.05 -13.05 -21.03
C PRO A 164 2.47 -12.12 -22.11
N SER A 165 3.04 -12.15 -23.32
CA SER A 165 2.57 -11.40 -24.49
C SER A 165 1.17 -11.78 -24.98
N ASP A 166 0.75 -13.02 -24.71
CA ASP A 166 -0.48 -13.61 -25.24
C ASP A 166 -1.62 -13.50 -24.23
N SER A 167 -1.35 -12.92 -23.06
CA SER A 167 -2.36 -12.73 -22.02
C SER A 167 -3.37 -11.64 -22.39
N GLY A 168 -4.65 -11.98 -22.36
CA GLY A 168 -5.76 -11.01 -22.49
C GLY A 168 -6.17 -10.32 -21.18
N LYS A 169 -5.49 -10.61 -20.07
CA LYS A 169 -5.81 -10.02 -18.77
C LYS A 169 -5.36 -8.57 -18.69
N ASN A 170 -6.18 -7.73 -18.07
CA ASN A 170 -5.85 -6.35 -17.72
C ASN A 170 -5.70 -6.24 -16.19
N PRO A 171 -4.46 -6.20 -15.67
CA PRO A 171 -4.20 -6.13 -14.24
C PRO A 171 -4.91 -4.92 -13.59
N THR A 172 -4.79 -3.75 -14.20
CA THR A 172 -5.33 -2.50 -13.67
C THR A 172 -6.85 -2.56 -13.52
N SER A 173 -7.55 -3.08 -14.53
CA SER A 173 -9.00 -3.27 -14.45
C SER A 173 -9.41 -4.30 -13.38
N GLU A 174 -8.65 -5.40 -13.24
CA GLU A 174 -8.91 -6.42 -12.20
C GLU A 174 -8.71 -5.84 -10.79
N ALA A 175 -7.61 -5.10 -10.56
CA ALA A 175 -7.31 -4.50 -9.27
C ALA A 175 -8.32 -3.40 -8.89
N LEU A 176 -8.69 -2.54 -9.85
CA LEU A 176 -9.73 -1.51 -9.64
C LEU A 176 -11.10 -2.13 -9.36
N THR A 177 -11.45 -3.23 -10.04
CA THR A 177 -12.71 -3.92 -9.76
C THR A 177 -12.72 -4.44 -8.33
N MET A 178 -11.64 -5.13 -7.92
CA MET A 178 -11.54 -5.74 -6.60
C MET A 178 -11.56 -4.70 -5.47
N ILE A 179 -10.78 -3.62 -5.58
CA ILE A 179 -10.72 -2.60 -4.53
C ILE A 179 -12.06 -1.88 -4.33
N ASN A 180 -12.85 -1.69 -5.40
CA ASN A 180 -14.18 -1.07 -5.34
C ASN A 180 -15.25 -1.99 -4.74
N THR A 181 -14.97 -3.29 -4.57
CA THR A 181 -15.87 -4.25 -3.90
C THR A 181 -15.59 -4.40 -2.42
N VAL A 182 -14.45 -3.92 -1.93
CA VAL A 182 -14.12 -3.89 -0.50
C VAL A 182 -15.10 -2.92 0.18
N LYS A 183 -15.78 -3.39 1.22
CA LYS A 183 -16.82 -2.64 1.93
C LYS A 183 -16.28 -1.92 3.16
#